data_AF-W1IMS3-F1
#
_entry.id   AF-W1IMS3-F1
#
_cell.length_a   1.000
_cell.length_b   1.000
_cell.length_c   1.000
_cell.angle_alpha   90.00
_cell.angle_beta   90.00
_cell.angle_gamma   90.00
#
_symmetry.space_group_name_H-M   'P 1'
#
loop_
_entity.id
_entity.type
_entity.pdbx_description
1 polymer ?
#
loop_
_entity_poly.entity_id
_entity_poly.type
_entity_poly.pdbx_seq_one_letter_code
_entity_poly.pdbx_strand_id
1 'polypeptide(L)' 'MPKFQQISLVAAIAKELGNQQPGLTINQEQLNTLIAAANSICAAFEQPEPVRDLCDNCNDWPRGGCQPGCAAYK' A
#
# COMPACT_ATOMS: atom_id res chain seq x y z
N MET A 1 7.39 -10.00 -6.60
CA MET A 1 7.26 -8.64 -7.15
C MET A 1 8.65 -8.14 -7.54
N PRO A 2 8.91 -7.72 -8.79
CA PRO A 2 10.25 -7.25 -9.17
C PRO A 2 10.60 -5.95 -8.42
N LYS A 3 11.84 -5.83 -7.92
CA LYS A 3 12.37 -4.66 -7.17
C LYS A 3 12.02 -3.30 -7.77
N PHE A 4 11.86 -3.21 -9.10
CA PHE A 4 11.43 -1.99 -9.79
C PHE A 4 10.05 -1.46 -9.35
N GLN A 5 9.10 -2.34 -8.99
CA GLN A 5 7.77 -1.93 -8.53
C GLN A 5 7.79 -1.37 -7.09
N GLN A 6 8.76 -1.81 -6.28
CA GLN A 6 8.91 -1.33 -4.90
C GLN A 6 9.38 0.12 -4.86
N ILE A 7 10.31 0.49 -5.74
CA ILE A 7 10.77 1.89 -5.90
C ILE A 7 9.61 2.79 -6.35
N SER A 8 8.74 2.32 -7.25
CA SER A 8 7.57 3.10 -7.66
C SER A 8 6.57 3.33 -6.50
N LEU A 9 6.42 2.36 -5.59
CA LEU A 9 5.57 2.51 -4.42
C LEU A 9 6.14 3.54 -3.43
N VAL A 10 7.45 3.50 -3.16
CA VAL A 10 8.13 4.50 -2.33
C VAL A 10 7.95 5.90 -2.93
N ALA A 11 8.11 6.04 -4.24
CA ALA A 11 7.93 7.32 -4.93
C ALA A 11 6.48 7.82 -4.85
N ALA A 12 5.49 6.93 -4.97
CA ALA A 12 4.08 7.29 -4.84
C ALA A 12 3.75 7.78 -3.42
N ILE A 13 4.25 7.12 -2.38
CA ILE A 13 4.06 7.55 -0.98
C ILE A 13 4.72 8.91 -0.75
N ALA A 14 5.97 9.10 -1.20
CA ALA A 14 6.67 10.37 -1.05
C ALA A 14 5.96 11.53 -1.77
N LYS A 15 5.43 11.27 -2.97
CA LYS A 15 4.63 12.25 -3.73
C LYS A 15 3.36 12.65 -2.97
N GLU A 16 2.64 11.68 -2.42
CA GLU A 16 1.41 11.95 -1.68
C GLU A 16 1.68 12.74 -0.40
N LEU A 17 2.76 12.45 0.32
CA LEU A 17 3.20 13.26 1.46
C LEU A 17 3.51 14.71 1.05
N GLY A 18 4.13 14.91 -0.11
CA GLY A 18 4.37 16.25 -0.66
C GLY A 18 3.09 16.99 -1.05
N ASN A 19 2.05 16.29 -1.49
CA ASN A 19 0.73 16.88 -1.76
C ASN A 19 0.03 17.31 -0.46
N GLN A 20 0.08 16.47 0.58
CA GLN A 20 -0.54 16.74 1.88
C GLN A 20 0.18 17.85 2.65
N GLN A 21 1.51 17.88 2.56
CA GLN A 21 2.34 18.90 3.18
C GLN A 21 3.36 19.47 2.17
N PRO A 22 2.98 20.52 1.43
CA PRO A 22 3.87 21.19 0.50
C PRO A 22 5.15 21.69 1.18
N GLY A 23 6.31 21.44 0.56
CA GLY A 23 7.62 21.83 1.10
C GLY A 23 8.18 20.88 2.16
N LEU A 24 7.52 19.74 2.42
CA LEU A 24 8.08 18.69 3.26
C LEU A 24 9.40 18.17 2.67
N THR A 25 10.46 18.26 3.45
CA THR A 25 11.76 17.63 3.15
C THR A 25 11.88 16.34 3.93
N ILE A 26 12.38 15.29 3.28
CA ILE A 26 12.54 13.96 3.87
C ILE A 26 14.04 13.69 4.03
N ASN A 27 14.47 13.39 5.25
CA ASN A 27 15.85 13.01 5.53
C ASN A 27 16.07 11.50 5.29
N GLN A 28 17.31 11.03 5.42
CA GLN A 28 17.65 9.62 5.13
C GLN A 28 16.90 8.63 6.03
N GLU A 29 16.70 8.95 7.31
CA GLU A 29 16.00 8.08 8.26
C GLU A 29 14.53 7.92 7.85
N GLN A 30 13.85 9.03 7.54
CA GLN A 30 12.47 9.04 7.09
C GLN A 30 12.32 8.34 5.73
N LEU A 31 13.28 8.50 4.81
CA LEU A 31 13.29 7.75 3.55
C LEU A 31 13.40 6.24 3.80
N ASN A 32 14.23 5.81 4.74
CA ASN A 32 14.32 4.40 5.12
C ASN A 32 13.00 3.89 5.72
N THR A 33 12.28 4.71 6.47
CA THR A 33 10.92 4.39 6.94
C THR A 33 9.95 4.17 5.79
N LEU A 34 9.97 5.02 4.75
CA LEU A 34 9.13 4.85 3.57
C LEU A 34 9.45 3.56 2.80
N ILE A 35 10.73 3.22 2.68
CA ILE A 35 11.18 1.97 2.07
C ILE A 35 10.66 0.78 2.88
N ALA A 36 10.80 0.81 4.21
CA ALA A 36 10.29 -0.25 5.07
C ALA A 36 8.77 -0.42 4.95
N ALA A 37 8.01 0.68 4.91
CA ALA A 37 6.57 0.64 4.70
C ALA A 37 6.21 0.03 3.34
N ALA A 38 6.86 0.44 2.26
CA ALA A 38 6.66 -0.12 0.93
C ALA A 38 7.00 -1.62 0.90
N ASN A 39 8.06 -2.06 1.58
CA ASN A 39 8.42 -3.47 1.70
C ASN A 39 7.32 -4.28 2.41
N SER A 40 6.80 -3.77 3.53
CA SER A 40 5.73 -4.43 4.28
C SER A 40 4.44 -4.54 3.45
N ILE A 41 4.09 -3.50 2.69
CA ILE A 41 2.96 -3.53 1.77
C ILE A 41 3.19 -4.60 0.71
N CYS A 42 4.32 -4.55 -0.03
CA CYS A 42 4.64 -5.56 -1.05
C CYS A 42 4.56 -6.99 -0.50
N ALA A 43 5.12 -7.24 0.68
CA ALA A 43 5.09 -8.55 1.33
C ALA A 43 3.65 -9.02 1.63
N ALA A 44 2.75 -8.12 2.05
CA ALA A 44 1.35 -8.45 2.27
C ALA A 44 0.62 -8.87 0.97
N PHE A 45 1.05 -8.40 -0.20
CA PHE A 45 0.52 -8.80 -1.50
C PHE A 45 1.24 -10.00 -2.13
N GLU A 46 2.42 -10.37 -1.65
CA GLU A 46 3.21 -11.50 -2.17
C GLU A 46 2.82 -12.88 -1.60
N GLN A 47 1.84 -12.95 -0.70
CA GLN A 47 1.40 -14.23 -0.11
C GLN A 47 1.01 -15.25 -1.19
N PRO A 48 1.37 -16.54 -1.08
CA PRO A 48 1.01 -17.56 -2.06
C PRO A 48 -0.48 -17.96 -1.96
N GLU A 49 -1.14 -18.20 -3.10
CA GLU A 49 -2.43 -18.89 -3.17
C GLU A 49 -2.27 -20.30 -2.57
N PRO A 50 -3.09 -20.77 -1.60
CA PRO A 50 -4.49 -20.43 -1.35
C PRO A 50 -4.71 -19.57 -0.08
N VAL A 51 -3.66 -18.97 0.49
CA VAL A 51 -3.74 -18.18 1.75
C VAL A 51 -4.03 -16.69 1.47
N ARG A 52 -4.28 -16.31 0.22
CA ARG A 52 -4.80 -14.98 -0.11
C ARG A 52 -6.29 -14.92 0.17
N ASP A 53 -6.66 -15.03 1.43
CA ASP A 53 -8.00 -14.64 1.85
C ASP A 53 -8.06 -13.12 2.02
N LEU A 54 -7.91 -12.40 0.90
CA LEU A 54 -8.08 -10.95 0.81
C LEU A 54 -9.56 -10.55 0.79
N CYS A 55 -10.44 -11.50 1.11
CA CYS A 55 -11.87 -11.43 0.88
C CYS A 55 -12.66 -11.94 2.11
N ASP A 56 -11.98 -12.21 3.23
CA ASP A 56 -12.54 -12.76 4.45
C ASP A 56 -13.55 -11.82 5.14
N ASN A 57 -13.51 -10.53 4.83
CA ASN A 57 -14.44 -9.57 5.39
C ASN A 57 -14.73 -8.39 4.45
N CYS A 58 -15.95 -7.85 4.49
CA CYS A 58 -16.31 -6.60 3.82
C CYS A 58 -15.57 -5.36 4.39
N ASN A 59 -14.59 -5.52 5.28
CA ASN A 59 -13.79 -4.42 5.83
C ASN A 59 -12.56 -4.08 4.98
N ASP A 60 -12.30 -4.81 3.89
CA ASP A 60 -11.18 -4.55 2.98
C ASP A 60 -11.47 -3.41 1.97
N TRP A 61 -12.07 -2.34 2.48
CA TRP A 61 -12.44 -1.13 1.73
C TRP A 61 -11.30 -0.53 0.90
N PRO A 62 -10.02 -0.50 1.35
CA PRO A 62 -8.93 0.02 0.53
C PRO A 62 -8.66 -0.79 -0.74
N ARG A 63 -9.17 -2.02 -0.83
CA ARG A 63 -8.92 -2.97 -1.92
C ARG A 63 -10.16 -3.27 -2.76
N GLY A 64 -11.28 -2.60 -2.50
CA GLY A 64 -12.49 -2.72 -3.31
C GLY A 64 -13.34 -3.95 -3.04
N GLY A 65 -13.25 -4.54 -1.84
CA GLY A 65 -14.18 -5.54 -1.27
C GLY A 65 -14.61 -6.67 -2.22
N CYS A 66 -14.04 -7.86 -2.09
CA CYS A 66 -14.21 -8.92 -3.09
C CYS A 66 -15.61 -9.53 -3.23
N GLN A 67 -16.57 -9.28 -2.34
CA GLN A 67 -17.90 -9.90 -2.46
C GLN A 67 -18.83 -9.03 -3.32
N PRO A 68 -19.61 -9.63 -4.24
CA PRO A 68 -20.63 -8.95 -5.05
C PRO A 68 -21.72 -8.19 -4.25
N GLY A 69 -21.72 -8.30 -2.92
CA GLY A 69 -22.62 -7.61 -1.99
C GLY A 69 -21.97 -6.60 -1.05
N CYS A 70 -20.64 -6.39 -1.07
CA CYS A 70 -20.00 -5.34 -0.28
C CYS A 70 -20.21 -3.99 -0.98
N ALA A 71 -21.37 -3.38 -0.80
CA ALA A 71 -21.62 -2.01 -1.25
C ALA A 71 -20.81 -1.05 -0.36
N ALA A 72 -19.73 -0.49 -0.89
CA ALA A 72 -18.90 0.51 -0.19
C ALA A 72 -19.65 1.82 0.15
N TYR A 73 -20.88 1.98 -0.35
CA TYR A 73 -21.71 3.17 -0.14
C TYR A 73 -23.18 2.75 -0.03
N LYS A 74 -23.76 2.91 1.16
CA LYS A 74 -25.19 3.18 1.36
C LYS A 74 -25.31 4.54 2.04
#